data_AF-A0A531IZD3-F1
#
_entry.id   AF-A0A531IZD3-F1
#
_cell.length_a   1.000
_cell.length_b   1.000
_cell.length_c   1.000
_cell.angle_alpha   90.00
_cell.angle_beta   90.00
_cell.angle_gamma   90.00
#
_symmetry.space_group_name_H-M   'P 1'
#
loop_
_entity.id
_entity.type
_entity.pdbx_description
1 polymer ?
#
loop_
_entity_poly.entity_id
_entity_poly.type
_entity_poly.pdbx_seq_one_letter_code
_entity_poly.pdbx_strand_id
1 'polypeptide(L)'
;MNSRQDSGSNRLDDAARAGWLYYVAGNTQDQIALTLGISRQTAQRLVSLAVSEGLIKVRVDHPIANCLDLAARLKSRFALDLVEVVPSDP
;
A
#
# COMPACT_ATOMS: atom_id res chain seq x y z
N MET A 1 25.32 20.07 -13.23
CA MET A 1 25.22 18.75 -12.59
C MET A 1 23.99 18.76 -11.68
N ASN A 2 22.81 18.27 -12.12
CA ASN A 2 21.69 17.97 -11.19
C ASN A 2 20.65 16.94 -11.70
N SER A 3 20.92 16.23 -12.81
CA SER A 3 19.93 15.41 -13.52
C SER A 3 19.48 14.12 -12.82
N ARG A 4 20.06 13.76 -11.66
CA ARG A 4 19.74 12.51 -10.94
C ARG A 4 18.61 12.65 -9.92
N GLN A 5 18.30 13.86 -9.45
CA GLN A 5 17.23 14.09 -8.46
C GLN A 5 15.84 14.20 -9.10
N ASP A 6 15.73 14.77 -10.31
CA ASP A 6 14.45 14.90 -11.03
C ASP A 6 13.81 13.54 -11.36
N SER A 7 14.60 12.56 -11.78
CA SER A 7 14.08 11.25 -12.19
C SER A 7 13.52 10.44 -11.02
N GLY A 8 14.10 10.60 -9.82
CA GLY A 8 13.62 9.95 -8.60
C GLY A 8 12.32 10.57 -8.10
N SER A 9 12.24 11.91 -8.09
CA SER A 9 11.02 12.64 -7.73
C SER A 9 9.87 12.29 -8.66
N ASN A 10 10.11 12.32 -9.98
CA ASN A 10 9.07 12.03 -10.97
C ASN A 10 8.52 10.61 -10.83
N ARG A 11 9.35 9.65 -10.42
CA ARG A 11 8.92 8.27 -10.20
C ARG A 11 8.06 8.10 -8.94
N LEU A 12 8.36 8.84 -7.87
CA LEU A 12 7.52 8.86 -6.67
C LEU A 12 6.19 9.56 -6.95
N ASP A 13 6.19 10.61 -7.77
CA ASP A 13 4.97 11.29 -8.22
C ASP A 13 4.09 10.35 -9.07
N ASP A 14 4.69 9.61 -10.00
CA ASP A 14 4.00 8.59 -10.81
C ASP A 14 3.45 7.46 -9.92
N ALA A 15 4.18 7.06 -8.89
CA ALA A 15 3.74 6.05 -7.93
C ALA A 15 2.54 6.57 -7.11
N ALA A 16 2.63 7.79 -6.59
CA ALA A 16 1.52 8.42 -5.87
C ALA A 16 0.26 8.50 -6.75
N ARG A 17 0.42 8.89 -8.02
CA ARG A 17 -0.69 9.01 -8.97
C ARG A 17 -1.30 7.64 -9.29
N ALA A 18 -0.48 6.62 -9.58
CA ALA A 18 -0.95 5.26 -9.79
C ALA A 18 -1.66 4.69 -8.56
N GLY A 19 -1.11 4.95 -7.37
CA GLY A 19 -1.68 4.59 -6.08
C GLY A 19 -3.06 5.20 -5.86
N TRP A 20 -3.22 6.50 -6.09
CA TRP A 20 -4.50 7.18 -5.97
C TRP A 20 -5.55 6.62 -6.94
N LEU A 21 -5.18 6.41 -8.21
CA LEU A 21 -6.08 5.83 -9.21
C LEU A 21 -6.56 4.42 -8.79
N TYR A 22 -5.70 3.62 -8.17
CA TYR A 22 -6.07 2.29 -7.72
C TYR A 22 -6.97 2.32 -6.48
N TYR A 23 -6.52 2.94 -5.38
CA TYR A 23 -7.20 2.84 -4.09
C TYR A 23 -8.38 3.81 -3.92
N VAL A 24 -8.36 4.95 -4.61
CA VAL A 24 -9.39 5.99 -4.48
C VAL A 24 -10.33 5.98 -5.67
N ALA A 25 -9.79 5.96 -6.90
CA ALA A 25 -10.63 5.96 -8.11
C ALA A 25 -11.15 4.56 -8.49
N GLY A 26 -10.63 3.48 -7.89
CA GLY A 26 -11.07 2.11 -8.16
C GLY A 26 -10.66 1.58 -9.54
N ASN A 27 -9.66 2.19 -10.18
CA ASN A 27 -9.20 1.77 -11.49
C ASN A 27 -8.41 0.45 -11.42
N THR A 28 -8.60 -0.40 -12.42
CA THR A 28 -7.75 -1.59 -12.62
C THR A 28 -6.35 -1.19 -13.10
N GLN A 29 -5.37 -2.10 -12.97
CA GLN A 29 -4.01 -1.86 -13.46
C GLN A 29 -3.96 -1.58 -14.97
N ASP A 30 -4.87 -2.18 -15.75
CA ASP A 30 -4.99 -1.92 -17.19
C ASP A 30 -5.52 -0.51 -17.48
N GLN A 31 -6.53 -0.05 -16.73
CA GLN A 31 -7.04 1.32 -16.84
C GLN A 31 -6.00 2.35 -16.40
N ILE A 32 -5.24 2.07 -15.34
CA ILE A 32 -4.12 2.92 -14.89
C ILE A 32 -3.04 3.00 -15.97
N ALA A 33 -2.68 1.86 -16.58
CA ALA A 33 -1.69 1.79 -17.65
C ALA A 33 -2.09 2.67 -18.85
N LEU A 34 -3.35 2.59 -19.27
CA LEU A 34 -3.90 3.45 -20.32
C LEU A 34 -3.89 4.93 -19.91
N THR A 35 -4.30 5.25 -18.67
CA THR A 35 -4.38 6.63 -18.16
C THR A 35 -3.00 7.28 -18.08
N LEU A 36 -1.97 6.53 -17.71
CA LEU A 36 -0.60 7.03 -17.53
C LEU A 36 0.28 6.84 -18.77
N GLY A 37 -0.22 6.21 -19.84
CA GLY A 37 0.57 5.95 -21.05
C GLY A 37 1.73 4.98 -20.83
N ILE A 38 1.58 4.01 -19.92
CA ILE A 38 2.61 3.04 -19.54
C ILE A 38 2.13 1.60 -19.75
N SER A 39 3.03 0.63 -19.59
CA SER A 39 2.64 -0.78 -19.61
C SER A 39 1.87 -1.17 -18.33
N ARG A 40 1.02 -2.21 -18.43
CA ARG A 40 0.33 -2.82 -17.27
C ARG A 40 1.30 -3.24 -16.17
N GLN A 41 2.44 -3.83 -16.54
CA GLN A 41 3.48 -4.26 -15.60
C GLN A 41 4.10 -3.05 -14.87
N THR A 42 4.31 -1.94 -15.58
CA THR A 42 4.80 -0.69 -14.98
C THR A 42 3.76 -0.11 -14.02
N ALA A 43 2.48 -0.08 -14.40
CA ALA A 43 1.40 0.38 -13.53
C ALA A 43 1.33 -0.43 -12.23
N GLN A 44 1.37 -1.76 -12.33
CA GLN A 44 1.44 -2.63 -11.15
C GLN A 44 2.62 -2.28 -10.25
N ARG A 45 3.82 -2.10 -10.83
CA ARG A 45 5.03 -1.76 -10.06
C ARG A 45 4.93 -0.39 -9.39
N LEU A 46 4.30 0.60 -10.03
CA LEU A 46 4.09 1.93 -9.44
C LEU A 46 3.10 1.88 -8.27
N VAL A 47 2.02 1.11 -8.38
CA VAL A 47 1.09 0.89 -7.25
C VAL A 47 1.82 0.22 -6.08
N SER A 48 2.60 -0.83 -6.34
CA SER A 48 3.41 -1.48 -5.29
C SER A 48 4.43 -0.53 -4.67
N LEU A 49 5.08 0.31 -5.48
CA LEU A 49 6.05 1.30 -5.02
C LEU A 49 5.39 2.34 -4.10
N ALA A 50 4.19 2.79 -4.42
CA ALA A 50 3.45 3.74 -3.60
C ALA A 50 3.15 3.20 -2.18
N VAL A 51 2.90 1.89 -2.08
CA VAL A 51 2.70 1.22 -0.79
C VAL A 51 4.04 1.01 -0.07
N SER A 52 5.07 0.51 -0.75
CA SER A 52 6.37 0.22 -0.11
C SER A 52 7.11 1.46 0.37
N GLU A 53 6.97 2.58 -0.33
CA GLU A 53 7.53 3.89 0.05
C GLU A 53 6.66 4.64 1.06
N GLY A 54 5.54 4.05 1.50
CA GLY A 54 4.66 4.64 2.52
C GLY A 54 3.89 5.88 2.07
N LEU A 55 3.77 6.10 0.74
CA LEU A 55 2.95 7.18 0.16
C LEU A 55 1.45 6.95 0.44
N ILE A 56 1.06 5.69 0.67
CA ILE A 56 -0.31 5.28 0.95
C ILE A 56 -0.38 4.67 2.36
N LYS A 57 -1.29 5.21 3.16
CA LYS A 57 -1.63 4.65 4.48
C LYS A 57 -3.05 4.12 4.43
N VAL A 58 -3.18 2.80 4.53
CA VAL A 58 -4.50 2.13 4.62
C VAL A 58 -4.87 2.01 6.09
N ARG A 59 -6.09 2.43 6.42
CA ARG A 59 -6.65 2.32 7.76
C ARG A 59 -7.96 1.56 7.69
N VAL A 60 -8.14 0.64 8.63
CA VAL A 60 -9.39 -0.09 8.82
C VAL A 60 -10.08 0.48 10.06
N ASP A 61 -11.17 1.21 9.84
CA ASP A 61 -11.99 1.75 10.93
C ASP A 61 -13.03 0.73 11.38
N HIS A 62 -12.56 -0.30 12.10
CA HIS A 62 -13.41 -1.33 12.69
C HIS A 62 -12.76 -1.92 13.96
N PRO A 63 -13.52 -2.31 15.01
CA PRO A 63 -12.96 -2.89 16.23
C PRO A 63 -12.06 -4.12 16.01
N ILE A 64 -12.34 -4.90 14.95
CA ILE A 64 -11.50 -6.05 14.56
C ILE A 64 -10.04 -5.65 14.28
N ALA A 65 -9.79 -4.41 13.84
CA ALA A 65 -8.44 -3.92 13.56
C ALA A 65 -7.58 -3.94 14.83
N ASN A 66 -8.15 -3.66 16.00
CA ASN A 66 -7.45 -3.75 17.28
C ASN A 66 -7.04 -5.20 17.60
N CYS A 67 -7.91 -6.16 17.29
CA CYS A 67 -7.63 -7.58 17.47
C CYS A 67 -6.49 -8.04 16.55
N LEU A 68 -6.55 -7.66 15.27
CA LEU A 68 -5.53 -7.99 14.27
C LEU A 68 -4.17 -7.38 14.62
N ASP A 69 -4.14 -6.10 15.03
CA ASP A 69 -2.90 -5.43 15.46
C ASP A 69 -2.30 -6.12 16.69
N LEU A 70 -3.13 -6.42 17.69
CA LEU A 70 -2.68 -7.12 18.90
C LEU A 70 -2.12 -8.51 18.56
N ALA A 71 -2.80 -9.29 17.71
CA ALA A 71 -2.35 -10.60 17.27
C ALA A 71 -0.98 -10.53 16.59
N ALA A 72 -0.80 -9.59 15.66
CA ALA A 72 0.47 -9.38 14.95
C ALA A 72 1.61 -9.00 15.92
N ARG A 73 1.33 -8.10 16.87
CA ARG A 73 2.31 -7.66 17.88
C ARG A 73 2.70 -8.78 18.83
N LEU A 74 1.75 -9.59 19.31
CA LEU A 74 2.02 -10.74 20.17
C LEU A 74 2.85 -11.79 19.41
N LYS A 75 2.48 -12.10 18.16
CA LYS A 75 3.21 -13.05 17.32
C LYS A 75 4.67 -12.64 17.16
N SER A 76 4.92 -11.37 16.80
CA SER A 76 6.27 -10.85 16.63
C SER A 76 7.06 -10.79 17.94
N ARG A 77 6.44 -10.35 19.04
CA ARG A 77 7.11 -10.19 20.34
C ARG A 77 7.55 -11.52 20.95
N PHE A 78 6.76 -12.57 20.77
CA PHE A 78 6.97 -13.86 21.43
C PHE A 78 7.40 -14.97 20.45
N ALA A 79 7.63 -14.65 19.18
CA ALA A 79 8.00 -15.59 18.12
C ALA A 79 7.07 -16.82 18.05
N LEU A 80 5.76 -16.59 18.14
CA LEU A 80 4.75 -17.64 18.13
C LEU A 80 4.40 -18.06 16.69
N ASP A 81 4.08 -19.34 16.49
CA ASP A 81 3.67 -19.84 15.17
C ASP A 81 2.27 -19.33 14.77
N LEU A 82 1.35 -19.30 15.75
CA LEU A 82 -0.04 -18.88 15.57
C LEU A 82 -0.50 -18.01 16.75
N VAL A 83 -1.21 -16.93 16.45
CA VAL A 83 -1.89 -16.07 17.42
C VAL A 83 -3.22 -15.65 16.83
N GLU A 84 -4.30 -15.87 17.58
CA GLU A 84 -5.63 -15.36 17.27
C GLU A 84 -6.12 -14.52 18.45
N VAL A 85 -6.66 -13.34 18.16
CA VAL A 85 -7.27 -12.45 19.15
C VAL A 85 -8.71 -12.25 18.72
N VAL A 86 -9.63 -12.52 19.65
CA VAL A 86 -11.06 -12.32 19.44
C VAL A 86 -11.56 -11.21 20.36
N PRO A 87 -12.59 -10.45 19.97
CA PRO A 87 -13.27 -9.54 20.87
C PRO A 87 -13.78 -10.31 22.09
N SER A 88 -13.61 -9.76 23.29
CA SER A 88 -14.28 -10.29 24.48
C SER A 88 -15.78 -9.94 24.42
N ASP A 89 -16.60 -10.72 25.13
CA ASP A 89 -17.99 -10.35 25.38
C ASP A 89 -18.08 -8.93 25.99
N PRO A 90 -19.19 -8.20 25.70
CA PRO A 90 -19.41 -6.85 26.20
C PRO A 90 -19.45 -6.73 27.73
#